data_AF-A0A3B6ETU7-F1
#
_entry.id   AF-A0A3B6ETU7-F1
#
_cell.length_a   1.000
_cell.length_b   1.000
_cell.length_c   1.000
_cell.angle_alpha   90.00
_cell.angle_beta   90.00
_cell.angle_gamma   90.00
#
_symmetry.space_group_name_H-M   'P 1'
#
loop_
_entity.id
_entity.type
_entity.pdbx_description
1 polymer ?
#
loop_
_entity_poly.entity_id
_entity_poly.type
_entity_poly.pdbx_seq_one_letter_code
_entity_poly.pdbx_strand_id
1 'polypeptide(L)'
;MEGPFPLLVHDLGNRTDDCQTRFSISNQAVSTAAIHELKDYRCFESPQGWVLALDPASLHTFLWRPQDGQRISLPSPKHEFPRRCKCLLSDKTSSTSSCTVLVLDLDLPNLLACRIGGSQWDSYNYELTIFLADDKPREIHMAKLKGIAAVGGKVYYTRSRDTPSE
;
A
#
# COMPACT_ATOMS: atom_id res chain seq x y z
N MET A 1 21.26 21.27 -6.90
CA MET A 1 20.99 20.06 -6.10
C MET A 1 19.80 19.41 -6.76
N GLU A 2 20.02 18.41 -7.61
CA GLU A 2 18.91 17.67 -8.25
C GLU A 2 18.12 16.97 -7.15
N GLY A 3 16.80 17.17 -7.15
CA GLY A 3 15.91 16.47 -6.22
C GLY A 3 15.95 14.96 -6.44
N PRO A 4 15.53 14.16 -5.45
CA PRO A 4 15.57 12.71 -5.59
C PRO A 4 14.70 12.23 -6.75
N PHE A 5 15.25 11.34 -7.58
CA PHE A 5 14.56 10.78 -8.74
C PHE A 5 13.38 9.89 -8.32
N PRO A 6 12.26 9.91 -9.07
CA PRO A 6 11.16 9.00 -8.83
C PRO A 6 11.60 7.54 -9.03
N LEU A 7 11.34 6.72 -8.03
CA LEU A 7 11.75 5.31 -7.94
C LEU A 7 10.54 4.45 -7.55
N LEU A 8 10.30 3.39 -8.32
CA LEU A 8 9.32 2.35 -8.00
C LEU A 8 10.05 1.15 -7.43
N VAL A 9 9.48 0.46 -6.42
CA VAL A 9 10.18 -0.62 -5.71
C VAL A 9 9.25 -1.80 -5.49
N HIS A 10 9.33 -2.77 -6.38
CA HIS A 10 8.52 -3.96 -6.31
C HIS A 10 9.18 -5.08 -5.52
N ASP A 11 8.43 -5.64 -4.58
CA ASP A 11 8.80 -6.86 -3.86
C ASP A 11 8.29 -8.09 -4.61
N LEU A 12 9.21 -8.95 -5.02
CA LEU A 12 8.91 -10.19 -5.75
C LEU A 12 8.43 -11.32 -4.81
N GLY A 13 8.39 -11.10 -3.50
CA GLY A 13 7.97 -12.07 -2.49
C GLY A 13 9.00 -13.20 -2.28
N ASN A 14 8.55 -14.30 -1.67
CA ASN A 14 9.30 -15.50 -1.18
C ASN A 14 10.21 -16.26 -2.19
N ARG A 15 10.65 -15.64 -3.28
CA ARG A 15 11.70 -16.20 -4.12
C ARG A 15 12.99 -16.20 -3.32
N THR A 16 13.76 -17.27 -3.45
CA THR A 16 14.99 -17.60 -2.68
C THR A 16 16.11 -16.56 -2.74
N ASP A 17 15.96 -15.52 -3.56
CA ASP A 17 16.78 -14.32 -3.54
C ASP A 17 15.87 -13.18 -3.06
N ASP A 18 16.03 -12.74 -1.80
CA ASP A 18 15.29 -11.62 -1.14
C ASP A 18 15.57 -10.26 -1.81
N CYS A 19 15.42 -10.20 -3.13
CA CYS A 19 15.74 -9.08 -3.98
C CYS A 19 14.47 -8.30 -4.30
N GLN A 20 14.56 -6.99 -4.14
CA GLN A 20 13.54 -6.06 -4.61
C GLN A 20 13.93 -5.56 -6.00
N THR A 21 12.92 -5.40 -6.87
CA THR A 21 13.10 -4.78 -8.18
C THR A 21 12.86 -3.29 -8.06
N ARG A 22 13.87 -2.49 -8.38
CA ARG A 22 13.78 -1.04 -8.42
C ARG A 22 13.73 -0.56 -9.86
N PHE A 23 12.84 0.38 -10.15
CA PHE A 23 12.77 1.05 -11.44
C PHE A 23 12.92 2.55 -11.26
N SER A 24 14.00 3.11 -11.83
CA SER A 24 14.19 4.56 -11.92
C SER A 24 13.49 5.07 -13.16
N ILE A 25 12.52 5.96 -12.98
CA ILE A 25 11.78 6.54 -14.11
C ILE A 25 12.67 7.54 -14.87
N SER A 26 13.53 8.29 -14.18
CA SER A 26 14.40 9.29 -14.82
C SER A 26 15.39 8.65 -15.78
N ASN A 27 15.94 7.49 -15.39
CA ASN A 27 16.97 6.80 -16.16
C ASN A 27 16.39 5.65 -16.98
N GLN A 28 15.07 5.41 -16.86
CA GLN A 28 14.35 4.27 -17.45
C GLN A 28 15.08 2.93 -17.24
N ALA A 29 15.64 2.76 -16.04
CA ALA A 29 16.53 1.66 -15.71
C ALA A 29 15.92 0.76 -14.63
N VAL A 30 15.96 -0.55 -14.87
CA VAL A 30 15.60 -1.59 -13.89
C VAL A 30 16.87 -2.07 -13.21
N SER A 31 16.82 -2.20 -11.89
CA SER A 31 17.86 -2.88 -11.11
C SER A 31 17.21 -3.84 -10.13
N THR A 32 17.78 -5.03 -9.99
CA THR A 32 17.35 -6.00 -8.97
C THR A 32 18.47 -6.07 -7.94
N ALA A 33 18.14 -5.78 -6.69
CA ALA A 33 19.12 -5.80 -5.60
C ALA A 33 18.43 -6.16 -4.29
N ALA A 34 19.17 -6.82 -3.40
CA ALA A 34 18.76 -6.91 -2.01
C ALA A 34 18.86 -5.52 -1.38
N ILE A 35 17.72 -5.00 -0.95
CA ILE A 35 17.64 -3.81 -0.10
C ILE A 35 17.75 -4.32 1.33
N HIS A 36 18.97 -4.23 1.89
CA HIS A 36 19.29 -4.76 3.21
C HIS A 36 18.30 -4.30 4.30
N GLU A 37 17.78 -3.08 4.18
CA GLU A 37 16.81 -2.47 5.08
C GLU A 37 15.45 -3.17 5.10
N LEU A 38 15.10 -3.85 4.00
CA LEU A 38 13.82 -4.53 3.79
C LEU A 38 13.98 -6.06 3.81
N LYS A 39 15.20 -6.55 4.06
CA LYS A 39 15.45 -7.98 4.17
C LYS A 39 14.60 -8.57 5.29
N ASP A 40 13.96 -9.71 5.01
CA ASP A 40 13.07 -10.43 5.93
C ASP A 40 11.71 -9.75 6.20
N TYR A 41 11.42 -8.59 5.58
CA TYR A 41 10.14 -7.89 5.70
C TYR A 41 9.21 -8.21 4.52
N ARG A 42 7.91 -8.35 4.80
CA ARG A 42 6.88 -8.28 3.76
C ARG A 42 6.70 -6.81 3.36
N CYS A 43 6.80 -6.52 2.06
CA CYS A 43 6.75 -5.15 1.57
C CYS A 43 5.48 -4.89 0.73
N PHE A 44 4.83 -3.76 0.99
CA PHE A 44 3.65 -3.30 0.26
C PHE A 44 3.87 -1.88 -0.26
N GLU A 45 3.96 -1.74 -1.58
CA GLU A 45 4.11 -0.43 -2.22
C GLU A 45 2.84 0.41 -2.07
N SER A 46 3.04 1.72 -1.91
CA SER A 46 1.99 2.73 -1.99
C SER A 46 2.17 3.60 -3.24
N PRO A 47 1.08 4.03 -3.90
CA PRO A 47 1.15 4.97 -5.03
C PRO A 47 1.85 6.29 -4.69
N GLN A 48 1.96 6.63 -3.41
CA GLN A 48 2.61 7.84 -2.91
C GLN A 48 4.14 7.70 -2.80
N GLY A 49 4.71 6.59 -3.28
CA GLY A 49 6.17 6.39 -3.36
C GLY A 49 6.82 5.90 -2.07
N TRP A 50 6.03 5.37 -1.13
CA TRP A 50 6.53 4.73 0.09
C TRP A 50 6.26 3.22 0.06
N VAL A 51 7.08 2.47 0.77
CA VAL A 51 6.91 1.02 0.99
C VAL A 51 6.54 0.79 2.45
N LEU A 52 5.41 0.12 2.71
CA LEU A 52 5.09 -0.40 4.03
C LEU A 52 5.81 -1.72 4.23
N ALA A 53 6.71 -1.78 5.22
CA ALA A 53 7.42 -2.97 5.61
C ALA A 53 6.81 -3.55 6.89
N LEU A 54 6.64 -4.88 6.92
CA LEU A 54 6.11 -5.63 8.05
C LEU A 54 7.00 -6.83 8.35
N ASP A 55 7.49 -6.91 9.59
CA ASP A 55 8.16 -8.10 10.10
C ASP A 55 7.08 -9.18 10.36
N PRO A 56 7.12 -10.33 9.68
CA PRO A 56 6.13 -11.39 9.87
C PRO A 56 6.17 -12.03 11.27
N ALA A 57 7.30 -11.97 11.98
CA ALA A 57 7.47 -12.57 13.30
C ALA A 57 7.05 -11.64 14.45
N SER A 58 7.54 -10.38 14.42
CA SER A 58 7.26 -9.42 15.50
C SER A 58 6.05 -8.52 15.25
N LEU A 59 5.51 -8.54 14.02
CA LEU A 59 4.52 -7.60 13.51
C LEU A 59 4.98 -6.13 13.56
N HIS A 60 6.27 -5.86 13.76
CA HIS A 60 6.79 -4.51 13.68
C HIS A 60 6.57 -3.94 12.28
N THR A 61 6.05 -2.71 12.20
CA THR A 61 5.78 -2.04 10.93
C THR A 61 6.47 -0.68 10.82
N PHE A 62 6.85 -0.32 9.60
CA PHE A 62 7.34 1.03 9.28
C PHE A 62 7.08 1.37 7.82
N LEU A 63 6.99 2.67 7.51
CA LEU A 63 7.10 3.16 6.15
C LEU A 63 8.57 3.41 5.82
N TRP A 64 8.99 3.00 4.63
CA TRP A 64 10.32 3.22 4.07
C TRP A 64 10.24 4.02 2.78
N ARG A 65 11.05 5.07 2.66
CA ARG A 65 11.16 5.87 1.44
C ARG A 65 12.33 5.36 0.59
N PRO A 66 12.08 4.90 -0.64
CA PRO A 66 13.15 4.41 -1.52
C PRO A 66 14.22 5.42 -1.91
N GLN A 67 13.89 6.71 -1.92
CA GLN A 67 14.76 7.77 -2.43
C GLN A 67 15.96 8.06 -1.53
N ASP A 68 15.75 8.03 -0.22
CA ASP A 68 16.72 8.46 0.79
C ASP A 68 16.85 7.48 1.96
N GLY A 69 16.08 6.38 1.94
CA GLY A 69 16.04 5.39 3.01
C GLY A 69 15.32 5.85 4.27
N GLN A 70 14.61 7.00 4.24
CA GLN A 70 13.90 7.52 5.40
C GLN A 70 12.89 6.50 5.92
N ARG A 71 12.85 6.34 7.25
CA ARG A 71 11.90 5.46 7.94
C ARG A 71 10.94 6.26 8.81
N ILE A 72 9.69 5.83 8.83
CA ILE A 72 8.68 6.28 9.77
C ILE A 72 8.16 5.04 10.51
N SER A 73 8.49 4.93 11.79
CA SER A 73 7.99 3.83 12.63
C SER A 73 6.48 3.93 12.78
N LEU A 74 5.82 2.77 12.73
CA LEU A 74 4.41 2.61 12.96
C LEU A 74 4.21 1.62 14.13
N PRO A 75 3.12 1.72 14.90
CA PRO A 75 2.79 0.74 15.93
C PRO A 75 2.67 -0.67 15.33
N SER A 76 2.91 -1.71 16.12
CA SER A 76 2.57 -3.07 15.66
C SER A 76 1.05 -3.26 15.66
N PRO A 77 0.46 -3.92 14.63
CA PRO A 77 -0.94 -4.29 14.64
C PRO A 77 -1.20 -5.32 15.76
N LYS A 78 -2.38 -5.22 16.40
CA LYS A 78 -2.80 -6.14 17.49
C LYS A 78 -3.30 -7.49 16.98
N HIS A 79 -3.68 -7.55 15.71
CA HIS A 79 -4.27 -8.71 15.05
C HIS A 79 -3.44 -9.10 13.83
N GLU A 80 -3.73 -10.24 13.24
CA GLU A 80 -3.07 -10.69 12.02
C GLU A 80 -3.16 -9.62 10.93
N PHE A 81 -2.01 -9.33 10.32
CA PHE A 81 -1.91 -8.41 9.21
C PHE A 81 -2.16 -9.14 7.89
N PRO A 82 -2.99 -8.60 6.96
CA PRO A 82 -3.36 -9.25 5.72
C PRO A 82 -2.18 -9.85 4.96
N ARG A 83 -2.35 -11.05 4.39
CA ARG A 83 -1.32 -11.70 3.56
C ARG A 83 -1.15 -11.00 2.23
N ARG A 84 -2.26 -10.62 1.61
CA ARG A 84 -2.35 -9.91 0.34
C ARG A 84 -3.14 -8.64 0.57
N CYS A 85 -2.53 -7.49 0.31
CA CYS A 85 -3.21 -6.21 0.49
C CYS A 85 -2.69 -5.14 -0.47
N LYS A 86 -3.49 -4.08 -0.62
CA LYS A 86 -3.04 -2.80 -1.19
C LYS A 86 -2.72 -1.84 -0.06
N CYS A 87 -1.58 -1.16 -0.16
CA CYS A 87 -1.20 -0.09 0.75
C CYS A 87 -1.45 1.28 0.09
N LEU A 88 -2.10 2.19 0.79
CA LEU A 88 -2.35 3.57 0.35
C LEU A 88 -1.96 4.54 1.47
N LEU A 89 -1.48 5.71 1.10
CA LEU A 89 -1.34 6.84 2.01
C LEU A 89 -2.41 7.88 1.71
N SER A 90 -3.09 8.37 2.74
CA SER A 90 -4.16 9.36 2.59
C SER A 90 -3.67 10.77 2.24
N ASP A 91 -2.38 11.04 2.44
CA ASP A 91 -1.75 12.33 2.15
C ASP A 91 -0.22 12.15 2.05
N LYS A 92 0.52 13.24 1.80
CA LYS A 92 1.97 13.29 1.91
C LYS A 92 2.41 13.11 3.37
N THR A 93 3.43 12.29 3.56
CA THR A 93 4.10 12.05 4.84
C THR A 93 5.00 13.24 5.21
N SER A 94 4.42 14.30 5.78
CA SER A 94 5.16 15.43 6.36
C SER A 94 5.06 15.40 7.89
N SER A 95 6.00 16.05 8.58
CA SER A 95 6.04 16.16 10.05
C SER A 95 4.79 16.82 10.66
N THR A 96 4.00 17.54 9.87
CA THR A 96 2.74 18.20 10.26
C THR A 96 1.49 17.51 9.73
N SER A 97 1.62 16.39 9.01
CA SER A 97 0.51 15.76 8.30
C SER A 97 -0.32 14.84 9.19
N SER A 98 -1.64 14.87 9.03
CA SER A 98 -2.57 13.85 9.53
C SER A 98 -2.62 12.61 8.61
N CYS A 99 -1.51 12.31 7.93
CA CYS A 99 -1.45 11.23 6.96
C CYS A 99 -1.75 9.89 7.64
N THR A 100 -2.62 9.10 7.00
CA THR A 100 -3.05 7.78 7.46
C THR A 100 -2.63 6.75 6.44
N VAL A 101 -1.98 5.70 6.93
CA VAL A 101 -1.68 4.48 6.19
C VAL A 101 -2.93 3.63 6.16
N LEU A 102 -3.36 3.24 4.97
CA LEU A 102 -4.52 2.40 4.73
C LEU A 102 -4.07 1.10 4.08
N VAL A 103 -4.51 -0.02 4.64
CA VAL A 103 -4.20 -1.36 4.15
C VAL A 103 -5.53 -2.03 3.83
N LEU A 104 -5.81 -2.21 2.55
CA LEU A 104 -6.99 -2.92 2.09
C LEU A 104 -6.64 -4.38 1.87
N ASP A 105 -7.23 -5.27 2.66
CA ASP A 105 -7.11 -6.71 2.48
C ASP A 105 -7.69 -7.10 1.11
N LEU A 106 -6.99 -7.94 0.33
CA LEU A 106 -7.43 -8.38 -1.00
C LEU A 106 -8.38 -9.58 -0.97
N ASP A 107 -8.43 -10.28 0.16
CA ASP A 107 -9.15 -11.54 0.36
C ASP A 107 -10.43 -11.34 1.21
N LEU A 108 -10.40 -10.43 2.19
CA LEU A 108 -11.53 -10.12 3.08
C LEU A 108 -11.93 -8.63 2.99
N PRO A 109 -13.20 -8.25 3.20
CA PRO A 109 -13.69 -6.87 3.16
C PRO A 109 -13.29 -6.06 4.41
N ASN A 110 -11.99 -6.10 4.72
CA ASN A 110 -11.37 -5.50 5.88
C ASN A 110 -10.37 -4.42 5.45
N LEU A 111 -10.31 -3.37 6.25
CA LEU A 111 -9.42 -2.23 6.10
C LEU A 111 -8.69 -2.04 7.44
N LEU A 112 -7.37 -1.94 7.40
CA LEU A 112 -6.59 -1.43 8.53
C LEU A 112 -6.19 0.02 8.26
N ALA A 113 -6.27 0.85 9.28
CA ALA A 113 -5.83 2.23 9.23
C ALA A 113 -4.85 2.52 10.37
N CYS A 114 -3.78 3.25 10.06
CA CYS A 114 -2.86 3.76 11.07
C CYS A 114 -2.48 5.20 10.74
N ARG A 115 -2.82 6.12 11.64
CA ARG A 115 -2.35 7.50 11.53
C ARG A 115 -0.85 7.54 11.79
N ILE A 116 -0.10 8.26 10.97
CA ILE A 116 1.32 8.52 11.24
C ILE A 116 1.43 9.31 12.55
N GLY A 117 2.33 8.87 13.44
CA GLY A 117 2.44 9.39 14.81
C GLY A 117 1.28 9.00 15.74
N GLY A 118 0.38 8.11 15.29
CA GLY A 118 -0.61 7.46 16.13
C GLY A 118 -0.02 6.34 16.99
N SER A 119 -0.83 5.78 17.89
CA SER A 119 -0.41 4.75 18.85
C SER A 119 -0.89 3.34 18.52
N GLN A 120 -1.78 3.18 17.53
CA GLN A 120 -2.32 1.87 17.16
C GLN A 120 -2.80 1.81 15.71
N TRP A 121 -3.01 0.57 15.26
CA TRP A 121 -3.80 0.26 14.07
C TRP A 121 -5.27 0.07 14.45
N ASP A 122 -6.16 0.70 13.71
CA ASP A 122 -7.59 0.52 13.79
C ASP A 122 -8.06 -0.41 12.65
N SER A 123 -9.03 -1.27 12.93
CA SER A 123 -9.57 -2.24 11.96
C SER A 123 -11.03 -1.95 11.68
N TYR A 124 -11.38 -1.96 10.40
CA TYR A 124 -12.72 -1.66 9.92
C TYR A 124 -13.16 -2.74 8.93
N ASN A 125 -14.31 -3.33 9.18
CA ASN A 125 -15.01 -4.12 8.18
C ASN A 125 -15.88 -3.17 7.36
N TYR A 126 -16.00 -3.41 6.07
CA TYR A 126 -16.87 -2.62 5.20
C TYR A 126 -17.74 -3.50 4.33
N GLU A 127 -18.87 -2.98 3.92
CA GLU A 127 -19.70 -3.57 2.88
C GLU A 127 -19.89 -2.48 1.83
N LEU A 128 -19.50 -2.78 0.58
CA LEU A 128 -19.68 -1.85 -0.53
C LEU A 128 -20.59 -2.52 -1.56
N THR A 129 -21.78 -1.96 -1.71
CA THR A 129 -22.78 -2.42 -2.69
C THR A 129 -22.91 -1.40 -3.80
N ILE A 130 -22.82 -1.85 -5.04
CA ILE A 130 -23.12 -1.02 -6.21
C ILE A 130 -24.42 -1.46 -6.87
N PHE A 131 -25.14 -0.49 -7.41
CA PHE A 131 -26.32 -0.72 -8.24
C PHE A 131 -25.92 -0.52 -9.69
N LEU A 132 -26.04 -1.58 -10.49
CA LEU A 132 -25.79 -1.53 -11.93
C LEU A 132 -27.05 -1.08 -12.69
N ALA A 133 -26.93 -0.93 -14.01
CA ALA A 133 -28.04 -0.52 -14.87
C ALA A 133 -29.24 -1.50 -14.86
N ASP A 134 -29.02 -2.75 -14.44
CA ASP A 134 -30.08 -3.75 -14.23
C ASP A 134 -30.71 -3.68 -12.82
N ASP A 135 -30.36 -2.66 -12.04
CA ASP A 135 -30.78 -2.41 -10.66
C ASP A 135 -30.50 -3.56 -9.69
N LYS A 136 -29.61 -4.49 -10.07
CA LYS A 136 -29.19 -5.59 -9.21
C LYS A 136 -28.03 -5.14 -8.33
N PRO A 137 -28.13 -5.28 -7.00
CA PRO A 137 -27.03 -5.01 -6.11
C PRO A 137 -25.89 -6.00 -6.37
N ARG A 138 -24.67 -5.51 -6.45
CA ARG A 138 -23.46 -6.33 -6.46
C ARG A 138 -22.51 -5.86 -5.36
N GLU A 139 -22.13 -6.80 -4.50
CA GLU A 139 -21.05 -6.58 -3.55
C GLU A 139 -19.73 -6.41 -4.31
N ILE A 140 -18.99 -5.38 -3.93
CA ILE A 140 -17.66 -5.12 -4.46
C ILE A 140 -16.65 -5.10 -3.33
N HIS A 141 -15.56 -5.80 -3.58
CA HIS A 141 -14.39 -5.71 -2.74
C HIS A 141 -13.50 -4.54 -3.17
N MET A 142 -13.41 -3.47 -2.37
CA MET A 142 -12.68 -2.24 -2.75
C MET A 142 -11.24 -2.52 -3.16
N ALA A 143 -10.58 -3.46 -2.47
CA ALA A 143 -9.21 -3.84 -2.77
C ALA A 143 -9.02 -4.41 -4.19
N LYS A 144 -10.08 -4.96 -4.82
CA LYS A 144 -10.02 -5.51 -6.19
C LYS A 144 -10.14 -4.45 -7.29
N LEU A 145 -10.47 -3.19 -6.95
CA LEU A 145 -10.60 -2.10 -7.92
C LEU A 145 -9.24 -1.65 -8.46
N LYS A 146 -9.12 -1.46 -9.78
CA LYS A 146 -7.83 -1.18 -10.45
C LYS A 146 -7.25 0.19 -10.11
N GLY A 147 -8.06 1.25 -10.14
CA GLY A 147 -7.64 2.57 -9.65
C GLY A 147 -8.25 2.80 -8.28
N ILE A 148 -7.41 2.85 -7.25
CA ILE A 148 -7.82 3.25 -5.90
C ILE A 148 -6.78 4.22 -5.34
N ALA A 149 -7.24 5.29 -4.70
CA ALA A 149 -6.39 6.31 -4.11
C ALA A 149 -7.03 6.83 -2.82
N ALA A 150 -6.21 7.33 -1.90
CA ALA A 150 -6.67 7.99 -0.68
C ALA A 150 -6.15 9.42 -0.65
N VAL A 151 -7.04 10.40 -0.44
CA VAL A 151 -6.72 11.82 -0.37
C VAL A 151 -7.58 12.50 0.68
N GLY A 152 -6.96 13.14 1.67
CA GLY A 152 -7.66 13.97 2.67
C GLY A 152 -8.70 13.19 3.48
N GLY A 153 -8.39 11.95 3.86
CA GLY A 153 -9.30 11.08 4.62
C GLY A 153 -10.43 10.45 3.80
N LYS A 154 -10.42 10.59 2.46
CA LYS A 154 -11.38 9.97 1.56
C LYS A 154 -10.68 8.96 0.66
N VAL A 155 -11.39 7.88 0.31
CA VAL A 155 -10.93 6.88 -0.67
C VAL A 155 -11.71 7.07 -1.96
N TYR A 156 -10.99 7.15 -3.07
CA TYR A 156 -11.51 7.30 -4.43
C TYR A 156 -11.15 6.06 -5.24
N TYR A 157 -12.03 5.69 -6.18
CA TYR A 157 -11.77 4.59 -7.09
C TYR A 157 -12.24 4.89 -8.50
N THR A 158 -11.57 4.27 -9.49
CA THR A 158 -12.00 4.33 -10.88
C THR A 158 -12.87 3.14 -11.22
N ARG A 159 -13.96 3.41 -11.95
CA ARG A 159 -14.79 2.38 -12.56
C ARG A 159 -14.41 2.28 -14.03
N SER A 160 -13.70 1.23 -14.42
CA SER A 160 -13.63 0.87 -15.84
C SER A 160 -15.02 0.39 -16.27
N ARG A 161 -15.57 0.93 -17.36
CA ARG A 161 -16.69 0.26 -18.02
C ARG A 161 -16.12 -1.02 -18.61
N ASP A 162 -16.65 -2.16 -18.24
CA ASP A 162 -16.36 -3.39 -18.97
C ASP A 162 -16.79 -3.16 -20.42
N THR A 163 -15.84 -3.21 -21.35
CA THR A 163 -16.19 -3.39 -22.76
C THR A 163 -16.84 -4.77 -22.86
N PRO A 164 -18.04 -4.88 -23.46
CA PRO A 164 -18.62 -6.19 -23.72
C PRO A 164 -17.61 -7.02 -24.49
N SER A 165 -17.44 -8.28 -24.11
CA SER A 165 -16.75 -9.26 -24.94
C SER A 165 -17.49 -9.32 -26.28
N GLU A 166 -16.78 -9.12 -27.39
CA GLU A 166 -17.25 -9.54 -28.71
C GLU A 166 -17.37 -11.06 -28.79
#